data_AF-A0A853F8F5-F1
#
_entry.id   AF-A0A853F8F5-F1
#
_cell.length_a   1.000
_cell.length_b   1.000
_cell.length_c   1.000
_cell.angle_alpha   90.00
_cell.angle_beta   90.00
_cell.angle_gamma   90.00
#
_symmetry.space_group_name_H-M   'P 1'
#
loop_
_entity.id
_entity.type
_entity.pdbx_description
1 polymer ?
#
loop_
_entity_poly.entity_id
_entity_poly.type
_entity_poly.pdbx_seq_one_letter_code
_entity_poly.pdbx_strand_id
1 'polypeptide(L)' 'NESFNGKFRDECLSMEWFRNRLEARVIIEDWRRHYNEIRPHSSLNYLTPRQFVRTLNQELTTQAGISSSHW' A
#
# COMPACT_ATOMS: atom_id res chain seq x y z
N ASN A 1 15.22 -4.82 2.41
CA ASN A 1 14.68 -3.94 3.46
C ASN A 1 13.55 -3.09 2.86
N GLU A 2 12.38 -3.72 2.62
CA GLU A 2 11.20 -3.10 1.97
C GLU A 2 10.05 -2.99 3.00
N SER A 3 10.37 -2.62 4.24
CA SER A 3 9.33 -2.41 5.25
C SER A 3 8.73 -1.02 5.10
N PHE A 4 7.40 -0.92 5.25
CA PHE A 4 6.69 0.36 5.16
C PHE A 4 7.31 1.42 6.08
N ASN A 5 7.52 1.11 7.35
CA ASN A 5 8.05 2.07 8.33
C ASN A 5 9.48 2.51 8.02
N GLY A 6 10.34 1.60 7.57
CA GLY A 6 11.71 1.95 7.16
C GLY A 6 11.69 2.88 5.94
N LYS A 7 10.90 2.52 4.93
CA LYS A 7 10.74 3.32 3.71
C LYS A 7 10.11 4.67 3.96
N PHE A 8 9.11 4.74 4.83
CA PHE A 8 8.48 6.01 5.21
C PHE A 8 9.45 6.94 5.92
N ARG A 9 10.26 6.41 6.85
CA ARG A 9 11.29 7.19 7.53
C ARG A 9 12.33 7.71 6.55
N ASP A 10 12.89 6.83 5.73
CA ASP A 10 14.06 7.15 4.91
C ASP A 10 13.70 7.95 3.65
N GLU A 11 12.56 7.65 3.02
CA GLU A 11 12.18 8.22 1.71
C GLU A 11 11.14 9.36 1.83
N CYS A 12 10.44 9.52 2.95
CA CYS A 12 9.48 10.61 3.14
C CYS A 12 9.94 11.59 4.22
N LEU A 13 10.11 11.12 5.46
CA LEU A 13 10.34 12.00 6.59
C LEU A 13 11.76 12.58 6.63
N SER A 14 12.76 11.80 6.19
CA SER A 14 14.17 12.23 6.25
C SER A 14 14.57 13.13 5.08
N MET A 15 13.78 13.20 4.01
CA MET A 15 14.06 14.06 2.85
C MET A 15 13.54 15.49 3.02
N GLU A 16 12.66 15.73 3.99
CA GLU A 16 11.86 16.95 4.05
C GLU A 16 12.00 17.67 5.39
N TRP A 17 12.25 18.98 5.35
CA TRP A 17 12.08 19.86 6.50
C TRP A 17 10.72 20.54 6.41
N PHE A 18 9.75 20.06 7.17
CA PHE A 18 8.40 20.62 7.16
C PHE A 18 8.36 22.00 7.80
N ARG A 19 7.90 23.00 7.06
CA ARG A 19 7.71 24.37 7.56
C ARG A 19 6.51 24.47 8.50
N ASN A 20 5.47 23.66 8.25
CA ASN A 20 4.29 23.60 9.08
C ASN A 20 3.52 22.27 8.92
N ARG A 21 2.52 22.05 9.78
CA ARG A 21 1.70 20.83 9.81
C ARG A 21 0.80 20.64 8.59
N LEU A 22 0.49 21.70 7.84
CA LEU A 22 -0.32 21.57 6.63
C LEU A 22 0.52 20.98 5.50
N GLU A 23 1.71 21.54 5.29
CA GLU A 23 2.69 21.03 4.32
C GLU A 23 3.04 19.56 4.61
N ALA A 24 3.32 19.22 5.87
CA ALA A 24 3.59 17.84 6.28
C ALA A 24 2.45 16.89 5.89
N ARG A 25 1.19 17.28 6.10
CA ARG A 25 0.04 16.44 5.74
C ARG A 25 -0.06 16.20 4.23
N VAL A 26 0.20 17.23 3.43
CA VAL A 26 0.16 17.11 1.96
C VAL A 26 1.25 16.15 1.47
N ILE A 27 2.48 16.34 1.92
CA ILE A 27 3.63 15.52 1.51
C ILE A 27 3.45 14.05 1.95
N ILE A 28 3.05 13.83 3.20
CA ILE A 28 2.85 12.48 3.73
C ILE A 28 1.73 11.75 2.97
N GLU A 29 0.64 12.44 2.65
CA GLU A 29 -0.46 11.84 1.91
C GLU A 29 -0.08 11.51 0.47
N ASP A 30 0.68 12.38 -0.19
CA ASP A 30 1.20 12.12 -1.54
C ASP A 30 2.12 10.89 -1.55
N TRP A 31 3.06 10.83 -0.61
CA TRP A 31 3.94 9.67 -0.45
C TRP A 31 3.17 8.38 -0.15
N ARG A 32 2.16 8.45 0.74
CA ARG A 32 1.30 7.32 1.09
C ARG A 32 0.54 6.80 -0.13
N ARG A 33 0.01 7.70 -0.97
CA ARG A 33 -0.65 7.34 -2.24
C ARG A 33 0.33 6.68 -3.20
N HIS A 34 1.50 7.26 -3.39
CA HIS A 34 2.52 6.68 -4.26
C HIS A 34 2.95 5.27 -3.80
N TYR A 35 3.22 5.09 -2.51
CA TYR A 35 3.58 3.79 -1.94
C TYR A 35 2.50 2.72 -2.17
N ASN A 36 1.22 3.09 -1.98
CA ASN A 36 0.10 2.14 -2.00
C ASN A 36 -0.47 1.87 -3.39
N GLU A 37 -0.36 2.81 -4.32
CA GLU A 37 -1.07 2.75 -5.59
C GLU A 37 -0.14 2.63 -6.79
N ILE A 38 1.10 3.10 -6.69
CA ILE A 38 2.02 3.23 -7.83
C ILE A 38 3.23 2.29 -7.67
N ARG A 39 3.84 2.24 -6.48
CA ARG A 39 5.07 1.47 -6.25
C ARG A 39 4.79 -0.04 -6.21
N PRO A 40 5.38 -0.84 -7.11
CA PRO A 40 5.38 -2.30 -6.98
C PRO A 40 6.34 -2.74 -5.87
N HIS A 41 5.96 -3.76 -5.09
CA HIS A 41 6.78 -4.28 -4.00
C HIS A 41 7.22 -5.71 -4.26
N SER A 42 8.52 -5.97 -4.14
CA SER A 42 9.09 -7.31 -4.36
C SER A 42 8.48 -8.36 -3.42
N SER A 43 8.18 -7.96 -2.17
CA SER A 43 7.49 -8.80 -1.18
C SER A 43 6.04 -9.14 -1.53
N LEU A 44 5.43 -8.41 -2.47
CA LEU A 44 4.07 -8.61 -2.95
C LEU A 44 4.05 -9.12 -4.41
N ASN A 45 5.07 -9.89 -4.82
CA ASN A 45 5.22 -10.38 -6.20
C ASN A 45 5.20 -9.23 -7.23
N TYR A 46 5.82 -8.09 -6.90
CA TYR A 46 5.84 -6.88 -7.72
C TYR A 46 4.45 -6.26 -7.98
N LEU A 47 3.47 -6.56 -7.14
CA LEU A 47 2.20 -5.84 -7.10
C LEU A 47 2.31 -4.61 -6.21
N THR A 48 1.50 -3.59 -6.49
CA THR A 48 1.24 -2.53 -5.52
C THR A 48 0.37 -3.05 -4.38
N PRO A 49 0.40 -2.45 -3.17
CA PRO A 49 -0.45 -2.89 -2.07
C PRO A 49 -1.94 -2.87 -2.43
N ARG A 50 -2.37 -1.86 -3.21
CA ARG A 50 -3.74 -1.79 -3.73
C ARG A 50 -4.07 -2.94 -4.68
N GLN A 51 -3.15 -3.33 -5.56
CA GLN A 51 -3.36 -4.49 -6.43
C GLN A 51 -3.41 -5.79 -5.64
N PHE A 52 -2.48 -5.98 -4.69
CA PHE A 52 -2.44 -7.16 -3.84
C PHE A 52 -3.74 -7.37 -3.06
N VAL A 53 -4.27 -6.32 -2.42
CA VAL A 53 -5.56 -6.38 -1.71
C VAL A 53 -6.71 -6.71 -2.65
N ARG A 54 -6.71 -6.19 -3.89
CA ARG A 54 -7.74 -6.54 -4.88
C ARG A 54 -7.70 -8.02 -5.25
N THR A 55 -6.50 -8.58 -5.48
CA THR A 55 -6.34 -10.01 -5.76
C THR A 55 -6.84 -10.86 -4.59
N LEU A 56 -6.45 -10.51 -3.37
CA LEU A 56 -6.89 -11.23 -2.17
C LEU A 56 -8.42 -11.20 -2.01
N ASN A 57 -9.05 -10.04 -2.21
CA ASN A 57 -10.51 -9.92 -2.13
C ASN A 57 -11.23 -10.76 -3.20
N GLN A 58 -10.64 -10.87 -4.40
CA GLN A 58 -11.18 -11.73 -5.46
C GLN A 58 -11.10 -13.21 -5.08
N GLU A 59 -9.96 -13.67 -4.58
CA GLU A 59 -9.78 -15.05 -4.11
C GLU A 59 -10.76 -15.43 -3.00
N LEU A 60 -10.92 -14.56 -2.00
CA LEU A 60 -11.87 -14.76 -0.90
C LEU A 60 -13.32 -14.82 -1.40
N THR A 61 -13.68 -13.97 -2.36
CA THR A 61 -15.03 -13.97 -2.96
C THR A 61 -15.28 -15.25 -3.77
N THR A 62 -14.30 -15.70 -4.55
CA THR A 62 -14.41 -16.94 -5.32
C THR A 62 -14.55 -18.16 -4.42
N GLN A 63 -13.81 -18.24 -3.32
CA GLN A 63 -13.92 -19.33 -2.35
C GLN A 63 -15.29 -19.35 -1.63
N ALA A 64 -15.83 -18.19 -1.28
CA ALA A 64 -17.16 -18.09 -0.67
C ALA A 64 -18.28 -18.53 -1.63
N GLY A 65 -18.18 -18.20 -2.92
CA GLY A 65 -19.16 -18.61 -3.93
C GLY A 65 -19.16 -20.12 -4.22
N ILE A 66 -18.00 -20.77 -4.18
CA ILE A 66 -17.88 -22.24 -4.34
C ILE A 66 -18.46 -22.97 -3.12
N SER A 67 -18.27 -22.43 -1.91
CA SER A 67 -18.82 -23.02 -0.67
C SER A 67 -20.37 -22.98 -0.64
N SER A 68 -20.97 -21.94 -1.23
CA SER A 68 -22.44 -21.77 -1.24
C SER A 68 -23.17 -22.60 -2.30
N SER A 69 -22.46 -23.27 -3.21
CA SER A 69 -23.04 -24.04 -4.34
C SER A 69 -22.93 -25.57 -4.16
N HIS A 70 -22.59 -26.04 -2.95
CA HIS A 70 -22.43 -27.46 -2.61
C HIS A 70 -23.44 -27.97 -1.57
N TRP A 71 -24.67 -27.45 -1.58
CA TRP A 71 -25.83 -27.99 -0.87
C TRP A 71 -27.06 -28.01 -1.77
#